data_AF-A0A5A5RLP3-F1
#
_entry.id   AF-A0A5A5RLP3-F1
#
_cell.length_a   1.000
_cell.length_b   1.000
_cell.length_c   1.000
_cell.angle_alpha   90.00
_cell.angle_beta   90.00
_cell.angle_gamma   90.00
#
_symmetry.space_group_name_H-M   'P 1'
#
loop_
_entity.id
_entity.type
_entity.pdbx_description
1 polymer ?
#
loop_
_entity_poly.entity_id
_entity_poly.type
_entity_poly.pdbx_seq_one_letter_code
_entity_poly.pdbx_strand_id
1 'polypeptide(L)'
;MVTELTEKIKSSLKDAAKKLTGFKKRAFMAQVTIDYFNSSPRRAQTELGWSRQAIATGLKELETGIICVDNYRARGRKKTEELLPNLEADIKSLFVFAFPELLPLYQISKTMAYL
;
A
#
# COMPACT_ATOMS: atom_id res chain seq x y z
N MET A 1 -1.59 -31.77 19.14
CA MET A 1 -0.90 -31.29 20.35
C MET A 1 -0.85 -29.78 20.31
N VAL A 2 -1.34 -29.10 21.34
CA VAL A 2 -1.19 -27.65 21.50
C VAL A 2 0.12 -27.45 22.25
N THR A 3 1.17 -27.00 21.58
CA THR A 3 2.41 -26.58 22.25
C THR A 3 2.14 -25.24 22.89
N GLU A 4 1.94 -25.22 24.21
CA GLU A 4 1.90 -23.96 24.95
C GLU A 4 3.31 -23.33 24.92
N LEU A 5 3.43 -22.23 24.16
CA LEU A 5 4.64 -21.42 24.14
C LEU A 5 4.80 -20.71 25.49
N THR A 6 6.01 -20.71 26.03
CA THR A 6 6.29 -19.91 27.23
C THR A 6 6.19 -18.41 26.90
N GLU A 7 5.81 -17.59 27.89
CA GLU A 7 5.70 -16.14 27.69
C GLU A 7 7.01 -15.49 27.24
N LYS A 8 8.15 -16.06 27.64
CA LYS A 8 9.48 -15.62 27.18
C LYS A 8 9.66 -15.84 25.68
N ILE A 9 9.21 -16.98 25.13
CA ILE A 9 9.31 -17.22 23.68
C ILE A 9 8.33 -16.33 22.93
N LYS A 10 7.08 -16.19 23.44
CA LYS A 10 6.10 -15.29 22.84
C LYS A 10 6.63 -13.85 22.74
N SER A 11 7.29 -13.35 23.78
CA SER A 11 7.86 -11.99 23.77
C SER A 11 9.01 -11.86 22.76
N SER A 12 9.90 -12.84 22.66
CA SER A 12 10.97 -12.87 21.65
C SER A 12 10.43 -12.93 20.22
N LEU A 13 9.40 -13.74 19.95
CA LEU A 13 8.75 -13.81 18.64
C LEU A 13 8.09 -12.47 18.26
N LYS A 14 7.38 -11.85 19.22
CA LYS A 14 6.76 -10.52 19.03
C LYS A 14 7.81 -9.45 18.73
N ASP A 15 8.94 -9.46 19.44
CA ASP A 15 10.06 -8.55 19.21
C ASP A 15 10.69 -8.74 17.81
N ALA A 16 10.97 -9.98 17.43
CA ALA A 16 11.48 -10.31 16.09
C ALA A 16 10.53 -9.82 14.99
N ALA A 17 9.22 -10.06 15.13
CA ALA A 17 8.22 -9.59 14.17
C ALA A 17 8.14 -8.05 14.09
N LYS A 18 8.42 -7.32 15.18
CA LYS A 18 8.45 -5.84 15.16
C LYS A 18 9.63 -5.30 14.36
N LYS A 19 10.76 -6.00 14.34
CA LYS A 19 11.98 -5.62 13.62
C LYS A 19 11.92 -5.91 12.12
N LEU A 20 10.98 -6.75 11.68
CA LEU A 20 10.75 -7.07 10.28
C LEU A 20 9.67 -6.16 9.66
N THR A 21 9.76 -5.95 8.34
CA THR A 21 8.78 -5.18 7.56
C THR A 21 8.36 -5.91 6.29
N GLY A 22 7.23 -5.49 5.71
CA GLY A 22 6.75 -6.00 4.42
C GLY A 22 6.54 -7.52 4.37
N PHE A 23 6.89 -8.11 3.23
CA PHE A 23 6.73 -9.55 3.00
C PHE A 23 7.60 -10.41 3.93
N LYS A 24 8.79 -9.94 4.32
CA LYS A 24 9.68 -10.66 5.26
C LYS A 24 9.00 -10.88 6.60
N LYS A 25 8.28 -9.85 7.09
CA LYS A 25 7.48 -9.97 8.31
C LYS A 25 6.36 -11.00 8.16
N ARG A 26 5.65 -11.00 7.03
CA ARG A 26 4.57 -11.96 6.76
C ARG A 26 5.09 -13.39 6.68
N ALA A 27 6.18 -13.61 5.97
CA ALA A 27 6.83 -14.92 5.87
C ALA A 27 7.26 -15.44 7.25
N PHE A 28 7.87 -14.59 8.08
CA PHE A 28 8.22 -14.95 9.45
C PHE A 28 6.99 -15.34 10.29
N MET A 29 5.95 -14.50 10.29
CA MET A 29 4.73 -14.78 11.05
C MET A 29 4.04 -16.06 10.57
N ALA A 30 4.04 -16.31 9.25
CA ALA A 30 3.48 -17.51 8.65
C ALA A 30 4.26 -18.77 9.04
N GLN A 31 5.60 -18.74 8.99
CA GLN A 31 6.43 -19.87 9.42
C GLN A 31 6.19 -20.21 10.90
N VAL A 32 6.20 -19.22 11.78
CA VAL A 32 5.87 -19.41 13.20
C VAL A 32 4.45 -19.98 13.38
N THR A 33 3.52 -19.61 12.50
CA THR A 33 2.14 -20.14 12.54
C THR A 33 2.06 -21.59 12.12
N ILE A 34 2.85 -22.01 11.13
CA ILE A 34 3.01 -23.41 10.74
C ILE A 34 3.57 -24.21 11.91
N ASP A 35 4.68 -23.74 12.48
CA ASP A 35 5.46 -24.48 13.47
C ASP A 35 4.73 -24.65 14.81
N TYR A 36 4.03 -23.61 15.29
CA TYR A 36 3.49 -23.59 16.66
C TYR A 36 1.96 -23.55 16.75
N PHE A 37 1.26 -23.23 15.65
CA PHE A 37 -0.18 -22.95 15.68
C PHE A 37 -1.00 -23.77 14.70
N ASN A 38 -0.45 -24.88 14.17
CA ASN A 38 -1.10 -25.75 13.17
C ASN A 38 -1.59 -24.95 11.96
N SER A 39 -0.78 -24.00 11.49
CA SER A 39 -1.16 -23.10 10.39
C SER A 39 -2.44 -22.29 10.64
N SER A 40 -2.86 -22.10 11.90
CA SER A 40 -4.10 -21.38 12.26
C SER A 40 -3.85 -19.90 12.55
N PRO A 41 -4.29 -18.97 11.67
CA PRO A 41 -4.14 -17.54 11.90
C PRO A 41 -4.92 -17.04 13.11
N ARG A 42 -6.04 -17.69 13.44
CA ARG A 42 -6.85 -17.35 14.62
C ARG A 42 -6.09 -17.61 15.91
N ARG A 43 -5.42 -18.76 16.02
CA ARG A 43 -4.62 -19.11 17.21
C ARG A 43 -3.41 -18.20 17.36
N ALA A 44 -2.68 -17.95 16.27
CA ALA A 44 -1.55 -17.02 16.28
C ALA A 44 -1.98 -15.59 16.65
N GLN A 45 -3.17 -15.13 16.24
CA GLN A 45 -3.72 -13.86 16.69
C GLN A 45 -4.01 -13.86 18.20
N THR A 46 -4.65 -14.90 18.72
CA THR A 46 -4.98 -15.00 20.16
C THR A 46 -3.71 -14.99 21.02
N GLU A 47 -2.68 -15.73 20.62
CA GLU A 47 -1.45 -15.91 21.43
C GLU A 47 -0.43 -14.77 21.23
N LEU A 48 -0.28 -14.30 19.99
CA LEU A 48 0.77 -13.34 19.61
C LEU A 48 0.25 -11.94 19.27
N GLY A 49 -1.07 -11.73 19.17
CA GLY A 49 -1.65 -10.43 18.83
C GLY A 49 -1.39 -9.98 17.39
N TRP A 50 -0.98 -10.90 16.52
CA TRP A 50 -0.66 -10.60 15.13
C TRP A 50 -1.92 -10.49 14.26
N SER A 51 -1.82 -9.71 13.17
CA SER A 51 -2.93 -9.56 12.22
C SER A 51 -3.22 -10.88 11.52
N ARG A 52 -4.47 -11.35 11.69
CA ARG A 52 -4.98 -12.56 11.05
C ARG A 52 -4.84 -12.51 9.52
N GLN A 53 -5.10 -11.35 8.92
CA GLN A 53 -4.97 -11.15 7.48
C GLN A 53 -3.51 -11.26 7.03
N ALA A 54 -2.58 -10.62 7.75
CA ALA A 54 -1.17 -10.67 7.41
C ALA A 54 -0.59 -12.09 7.49
N ILE A 55 -1.01 -12.86 8.49
CA ILE A 55 -0.64 -14.29 8.62
C ILE A 55 -1.24 -15.10 7.48
N ALA A 56 -2.54 -14.94 7.18
CA ALA A 56 -3.21 -15.68 6.11
C ALA A 56 -2.57 -15.40 4.73
N THR A 57 -2.23 -14.14 4.44
CA THR A 57 -1.47 -13.78 3.25
C THR A 57 -0.11 -14.47 3.26
N GLY A 58 0.66 -14.38 4.35
CA GLY A 58 1.97 -15.02 4.45
C GLY A 58 1.93 -16.54 4.25
N LEU A 59 0.90 -17.22 4.78
CA LEU A 59 0.71 -18.67 4.57
C LEU A 59 0.50 -18.99 3.09
N LYS A 60 -0.32 -18.21 2.39
CA LYS A 60 -0.54 -18.37 0.94
C LYS A 60 0.70 -18.02 0.11
N GLU A 61 1.46 -17.01 0.52
CA GLU A 61 2.74 -16.66 -0.11
C GLU A 61 3.75 -17.81 0.03
N LEU A 62 3.84 -18.45 1.20
CA LEU A 62 4.71 -19.61 1.42
C LEU A 62 4.23 -20.85 0.65
N GLU A 63 2.92 -21.13 0.62
CA GLU A 63 2.33 -22.26 -0.10
C GLU A 63 2.56 -22.16 -1.62
N THR A 64 2.48 -20.95 -2.18
CA THR A 64 2.57 -20.73 -3.63
C THR A 64 3.96 -20.31 -4.10
N GLY A 65 4.83 -19.87 -3.19
CA GLY A 65 6.12 -19.25 -3.52
C GLY A 65 6.00 -17.85 -4.14
N ILE A 66 4.80 -17.27 -4.22
CA ILE A 66 4.55 -15.97 -4.84
C ILE A 66 4.36 -14.91 -3.76
N ILE A 67 5.13 -13.82 -3.83
CA ILE A 67 4.99 -12.68 -2.91
C ILE A 67 3.85 -11.78 -3.39
N CYS A 68 2.88 -11.50 -2.53
CA CYS A 68 1.84 -10.52 -2.77
C CYS A 68 2.42 -9.10 -2.65
N VAL A 69 2.44 -8.39 -3.77
CA VAL A 69 2.85 -6.99 -3.86
C VAL A 69 1.60 -6.10 -3.84
N ASP A 70 1.53 -5.17 -2.89
CA ASP A 70 0.45 -4.19 -2.86
C ASP A 70 0.56 -3.23 -4.06
N ASN A 71 -0.54 -3.03 -4.78
CA ASN A 71 -0.59 -2.08 -5.88
C ASN A 71 -0.90 -0.67 -5.36
N TYR A 72 0.05 -0.07 -4.64
CA TYR A 72 -0.10 1.28 -4.09
C TYR A 72 -0.42 2.32 -5.17
N ARG A 73 0.12 2.14 -6.39
CA ARG A 73 -0.09 3.05 -7.53
C ARG A 73 -1.52 3.06 -8.07
N ALA A 74 -2.25 1.95 -7.93
CA ALA A 74 -3.66 1.90 -8.30
C ALA A 74 -4.60 2.43 -7.22
N ARG A 75 -4.08 2.69 -6.00
CA ARG A 75 -4.84 3.30 -4.91
C ARG A 75 -4.58 4.80 -4.88
N GLY A 76 -5.51 5.55 -4.29
CA GLY A 76 -5.41 7.00 -4.14
C GLY A 76 -6.22 7.79 -5.17
N ARG A 77 -6.33 9.10 -4.93
CA ARG A 77 -7.05 10.01 -5.83
C ARG A 77 -6.22 10.20 -7.09
N LYS A 78 -6.79 9.85 -8.25
CA LYS A 78 -6.18 10.15 -9.54
C LYS A 78 -6.04 11.65 -9.71
N LYS A 79 -5.05 12.06 -10.49
CA LYS A 79 -4.88 13.45 -10.90
C LYS A 79 -6.18 13.96 -11.53
N THR A 80 -6.58 15.19 -11.24
CA THR A 80 -7.83 15.75 -11.76
C THR A 80 -7.83 15.78 -13.29
N GLU A 81 -6.66 15.99 -13.89
CA GLU A 81 -6.39 15.95 -15.33
C GLU A 81 -6.63 14.55 -15.94
N GLU A 82 -6.43 13.48 -15.18
CA GLU A 82 -6.75 12.11 -15.63
C GLU A 82 -8.26 11.84 -15.61
N LEU A 83 -8.99 12.47 -14.68
CA LEU A 83 -10.44 12.34 -14.56
C LEU A 83 -11.19 13.26 -15.53
N LEU A 84 -10.59 14.41 -15.84
CA LEU A 84 -11.11 15.46 -16.70
C LEU A 84 -10.08 15.74 -17.80
N PRO A 85 -10.05 14.93 -18.88
CA PRO A 85 -9.01 15.03 -19.92
C PRO A 85 -9.02 16.38 -20.64
N ASN A 86 -10.16 17.08 -20.64
CA ASN A 86 -10.31 18.39 -21.25
C ASN A 86 -10.12 19.55 -20.26
N LEU A 87 -9.75 19.27 -18.99
CA LEU A 87 -9.68 20.29 -17.94
C LEU A 87 -8.84 21.50 -18.33
N GLU A 88 -7.70 21.30 -18.99
CA GLU A 88 -6.85 22.39 -19.46
C GLU A 88 -7.55 23.24 -20.53
N ALA A 89 -8.22 22.60 -21.48
CA ALA A 89 -8.98 23.29 -22.53
C ALA A 89 -10.18 24.04 -21.95
N ASP A 90 -10.89 23.42 -21.01
CA ASP A 90 -12.05 23.99 -20.34
C ASP A 90 -11.66 25.22 -19.53
N ILE A 91 -10.58 25.13 -18.72
CA ILE A 91 -10.03 26.26 -17.96
C ILE A 91 -9.63 27.40 -18.91
N LYS A 92 -8.94 27.09 -20.01
CA LYS A 92 -8.58 28.09 -21.01
C LYS A 92 -9.82 28.74 -21.63
N SER A 93 -10.85 27.97 -21.97
CA SER A 93 -12.08 28.51 -22.54
C SER A 93 -12.78 29.47 -21.58
N LEU A 94 -12.85 29.11 -20.29
CA LEU A 94 -13.43 29.95 -19.24
C LEU A 94 -12.63 31.22 -19.03
N PHE A 95 -11.29 31.12 -19.02
CA PHE A 95 -10.42 32.29 -18.89
C PHE A 95 -10.57 33.25 -20.07
N VAL A 96 -10.58 32.73 -21.30
CA VAL A 96 -10.77 33.53 -22.53
C VAL A 96 -12.15 34.19 -22.56
N PHE A 97 -13.19 33.46 -22.16
CA PHE A 97 -14.55 34.00 -22.07
C PHE A 97 -14.67 35.11 -21.02
N ALA A 98 -14.07 34.92 -19.83
CA ALA A 98 -14.17 35.86 -18.72
C ALA A 98 -13.23 37.08 -18.86
N PHE A 99 -12.08 36.91 -19.53
CA PHE A 99 -11.03 37.93 -19.63
C PHE A 99 -10.47 38.05 -21.06
N PRO A 100 -11.29 38.45 -22.05
CA PRO A 100 -10.84 38.54 -23.45
C PRO A 100 -9.70 39.55 -23.64
N GLU A 101 -9.63 40.59 -22.82
CA GLU A 101 -8.60 41.63 -22.90
C GLU A 101 -7.19 41.16 -22.52
N LEU A 102 -7.08 40.04 -21.80
CA LEU A 102 -5.79 39.47 -21.35
C LEU A 102 -5.20 38.44 -22.33
N LEU A 103 -5.93 38.09 -23.41
CA LEU A 103 -5.47 37.20 -24.48
C LEU A 103 -4.09 37.57 -25.05
N PRO A 104 -3.78 38.85 -25.37
CA PRO A 104 -2.50 39.22 -25.96
C PRO A 104 -1.30 38.93 -25.04
N LEU A 105 -1.47 39.13 -23.73
CA LEU A 105 -0.43 38.90 -22.73
C LEU A 105 -0.18 37.39 -22.49
N TYR A 106 -1.23 36.57 -22.54
CA TYR A 106 -1.12 35.11 -22.43
C TYR A 106 -0.39 34.49 -23.62
N GLN A 107 -0.61 35.00 -24.84
CA GLN A 107 0.08 34.52 -26.04
C GLN A 107 1.59 34.78 -25.98
N ILE A 108 2.01 35.93 -25.45
CA ILE A 108 3.41 36.38 -25.38
C ILE A 108 4.22 35.57 -24.34
N SER A 109 3.64 35.24 -23.19
CA SER A 109 4.36 34.45 -22.17
C SER A 109 4.64 33.02 -22.61
N LYS A 110 3.77 32.46 -23.46
CA LYS A 110 3.89 31.10 -23.98
C LYS A 110 4.93 30.97 -25.09
N THR A 111 5.12 32.01 -25.90
CA THR A 111 6.18 32.04 -26.93
C THR A 111 7.56 32.28 -26.32
N MET A 112 7.66 33.02 -25.21
CA MET A 112 8.92 33.27 -24.50
C MET A 112 9.39 32.09 -23.63
N ALA A 113 8.50 31.16 -23.25
CA ALA A 113 8.87 29.96 -22.50
C ALA A 113 9.47 28.82 -23.36
N TYR A 114 9.48 28.98 -24.69
CA TYR A 114 10.02 28.02 -25.67
C TYR A 114 11.25 28.58 -26.44
N LEU A 115 11.82 29.69 -25.98
CA LEU A 115 13.11 30.27 -26.41
C LEU A 115 14.09 30.21 -25.24
#